data_AF-A0A645E0G6-F1
#
_entry.id   AF-A0A645E0G6-F1
#
_cell.length_a   1.000
_cell.length_b   1.000
_cell.length_c   1.000
_cell.angle_alpha   90.00
_cell.angle_beta   90.00
_cell.angle_gamma   90.00
#
_symmetry.space_group_name_H-M   'P 1'
#
loop_
_entity.id
_entity.type
_entity.pdbx_description
1 polymer ?
#
loop_
_entity_poly.entity_id
_entity_poly.type
_entity_poly.pdbx_seq_one_letter_code
_entity_poly.pdbx_strand_id
1 'polypeptide(L)'
;MVYLGGKAADLAEARELVTENLRNGEALEKFKVFVASQGGNPAVVDDYSLMPQASRQQDVLAEASGYVTEIVADDIGVAAMLLGAGRATKESVIDLAAGLKILKKVGDPVQKGEAIVRMFANKADFGPAEKLIQEAYSIGSERKEITLIHGIITD
;
A
#
# COMPACT_ATOMS: atom_id res chain seq x y z
N MET A 1 19.03 2.96 10.32
CA MET A 1 18.74 4.37 10.71
C MET A 1 19.02 4.62 12.18
N VAL A 2 18.32 3.95 13.12
CA VAL A 2 18.50 4.15 14.57
C VAL A 2 19.96 3.93 15.01
N TYR A 3 20.56 2.80 14.64
CA TYR A 3 21.98 2.49 14.91
C TYR A 3 22.92 3.58 14.36
N LEU A 4 22.88 3.86 13.05
CA LEU A 4 23.70 4.91 12.43
C LEU A 4 23.44 6.32 12.98
N GLY A 5 22.26 6.56 13.54
CA GLY A 5 21.92 7.79 14.25
C GLY A 5 22.45 7.87 15.69
N GLY A 6 23.24 6.88 16.13
CA GLY A 6 23.83 6.81 17.47
C GLY A 6 22.81 6.58 18.58
N LYS A 7 21.65 5.99 18.26
CA LYS A 7 20.55 5.75 19.21
C LYS A 7 20.45 4.31 19.70
N ALA A 8 21.30 3.43 19.17
CA ALA A 8 21.45 2.04 19.59
C ALA A 8 22.90 1.62 19.34
N ALA A 9 23.40 0.65 20.09
CA ALA A 9 24.72 0.05 19.94
C ALA A 9 24.78 -0.91 18.75
N ASP A 10 23.66 -1.50 18.34
CA ASP A 10 23.56 -2.41 17.19
C ASP A 10 22.16 -2.44 16.55
N LEU A 11 21.96 -3.32 15.57
CA LEU A 11 20.69 -3.49 14.86
C LEU A 11 19.62 -4.22 15.68
N ALA A 12 20.00 -5.03 16.67
CA ALA A 12 19.06 -5.75 17.51
C ALA A 12 18.41 -4.80 18.53
N GLU A 13 19.23 -4.01 19.24
CA GLU A 13 18.75 -2.95 20.13
C GLU A 13 17.93 -1.91 19.36
N ALA A 14 18.38 -1.52 18.16
CA ALA A 14 17.61 -0.62 17.30
C ALA A 14 16.21 -1.17 16.98
N ARG A 15 16.09 -2.49 16.73
CA ARG A 15 14.80 -3.13 16.44
C ARG A 15 13.90 -3.14 17.68
N GLU A 16 14.45 -3.43 18.86
CA GLU A 16 13.70 -3.41 20.11
C GLU A 16 13.13 -2.01 20.39
N LEU A 17 13.96 -0.97 20.29
CA LEU A 17 13.53 0.42 20.47
C LEU A 17 12.39 0.83 19.52
N VAL A 18 12.52 0.50 18.23
CA VAL A 18 11.46 0.80 17.24
C VAL A 18 10.18 0.01 17.56
N THR A 19 10.32 -1.25 17.94
CA THR A 19 9.16 -2.11 18.25
C THR A 19 8.42 -1.63 19.49
N GLU A 20 9.13 -1.19 20.52
CA GLU A 20 8.54 -0.63 21.72
C GLU A 20 7.78 0.67 21.43
N ASN A 21 8.38 1.59 20.66
CA ASN A 21 7.73 2.85 20.28
C ASN A 21 6.47 2.66 19.42
N LEU A 22 6.38 1.56 18.68
CA LEU A 22 5.17 1.17 17.96
C LEU A 22 4.08 0.65 18.91
N ARG A 23 4.46 -0.05 19.98
CA ARG A 23 3.53 -0.67 20.94
C ARG A 23 3.00 0.33 21.98
N ASN A 24 3.85 1.22 22.46
CA ASN A 24 3.50 2.19 23.50
C ASN A 24 2.78 3.44 22.96
N GLY A 25 2.66 3.58 21.63
CA GLY A 25 1.96 4.68 20.97
C GLY A 25 2.81 5.93 20.71
N GLU A 26 4.05 5.99 21.18
CA GLU A 26 4.92 7.16 20.98
C GLU A 26 5.17 7.47 19.50
N ALA A 27 5.27 6.44 18.65
CA ALA A 27 5.41 6.63 17.22
C ALA A 27 4.20 7.36 16.61
N LEU A 28 2.98 7.01 17.05
CA LEU A 28 1.73 7.60 16.58
C LEU A 28 1.58 9.04 17.08
N GLU A 29 1.87 9.28 18.36
CA GLU A 29 1.86 10.63 18.93
C GLU A 29 2.88 11.55 18.26
N LYS A 30 4.07 11.03 17.93
CA LYS A 30 5.05 11.80 17.19
C LYS A 30 4.57 12.14 15.78
N PHE A 31 3.82 11.26 15.13
CA PHE A 31 3.21 11.54 13.83
C PHE A 31 2.14 12.65 13.93
N LYS A 32 1.32 12.69 14.98
CA LYS A 32 0.39 13.80 15.23
C LYS A 32 1.11 15.14 15.35
N VAL A 33 2.19 15.18 16.14
CA VAL A 33 3.03 16.39 16.28
C VAL A 33 3.61 16.80 14.93
N PHE A 34 4.09 15.85 14.12
CA PHE A 34 4.65 16.13 12.79
C PHE A 34 3.63 16.75 11.83
N VAL A 35 2.40 16.21 11.80
CA VAL A 35 1.29 16.75 10.99
C VAL A 35 0.94 18.17 11.42
N ALA A 36 0.73 18.40 12.72
CA ALA A 36 0.37 19.71 13.25
C ALA A 36 1.47 20.77 13.04
N SER A 37 2.74 20.36 13.16
CA SER A 37 3.89 21.27 13.01
C SER A 37 4.03 21.86 11.59
N GLN A 38 3.34 21.29 10.60
CA GLN A 38 3.33 21.77 9.22
C GLN A 38 1.95 22.29 8.80
N GLY A 39 1.06 22.57 9.77
CA GLY A 39 -0.27 23.15 9.52
C GLY A 39 -1.34 22.15 9.09
N GLY A 40 -1.08 20.85 9.16
CA GLY A 40 -2.09 19.82 8.94
C GLY A 40 -3.03 19.64 10.14
N ASN A 41 -4.17 18.98 9.92
CA ASN A 41 -5.09 18.60 11.00
C ASN A 41 -4.61 17.28 11.64
N PRO A 42 -4.12 17.25 12.90
CA PRO A 42 -3.63 16.03 13.53
C PRO A 42 -4.75 15.03 13.87
N ALA A 43 -6.01 15.45 13.92
CA ALA A 43 -7.14 14.56 14.21
C ALA A 43 -7.31 13.46 13.14
N VAL A 44 -6.77 13.67 11.93
CA VAL A 44 -6.77 12.65 10.86
C VAL A 44 -6.00 11.38 11.25
N VAL A 45 -5.16 11.43 12.28
CA VAL A 45 -4.41 10.26 12.76
C VAL A 45 -5.30 9.32 13.58
N ASP A 46 -6.36 9.84 14.21
CA ASP A 46 -7.30 9.07 15.01
C ASP A 46 -8.62 8.80 14.26
N ASP A 47 -9.03 9.73 13.37
CA ASP A 47 -10.23 9.62 12.55
C ASP A 47 -9.90 9.74 11.06
N TYR A 48 -9.81 8.59 10.39
CA TYR A 48 -9.50 8.50 8.98
C TYR A 48 -10.62 9.01 8.06
N SER A 49 -11.84 9.20 8.56
CA SER A 49 -12.95 9.75 7.77
C SER A 49 -12.74 11.21 7.38
N LEU A 50 -11.85 11.91 8.11
CA LEU A 50 -11.43 13.27 7.82
C LEU A 50 -10.51 13.38 6.58
N MET A 51 -9.96 12.25 6.12
CA MET A 51 -9.20 12.21 4.87
C MET A 51 -10.13 12.24 3.65
N PRO A 52 -9.69 12.75 2.49
CA PRO A 52 -10.45 12.66 1.25
C PRO A 52 -10.92 11.22 0.97
N GLN A 53 -12.22 11.04 0.77
CA GLN A 53 -12.84 9.75 0.45
C GLN A 53 -13.26 9.72 -1.01
N ALA A 54 -13.06 8.58 -1.68
CA ALA A 54 -13.53 8.41 -3.04
C ALA A 54 -15.04 8.19 -3.05
N SER A 55 -15.72 8.82 -4.00
CA SER A 55 -17.16 8.67 -4.17
C SER A 55 -17.56 7.35 -4.81
N ARG A 56 -16.64 6.64 -5.47
CA ARG A 56 -16.87 5.32 -6.07
C ARG A 56 -15.76 4.35 -5.72
N GLN A 57 -16.14 3.09 -5.57
CA GLN A 57 -15.24 1.96 -5.40
C GLN A 57 -15.73 0.77 -6.24
N GLN A 58 -14.80 -0.03 -6.75
CA GLN A 58 -15.11 -1.24 -7.52
C GLN A 58 -14.06 -2.31 -7.23
N ASP A 59 -14.50 -3.55 -7.03
CA ASP A 59 -13.62 -4.69 -6.81
C ASP A 59 -13.22 -5.32 -8.15
N VAL A 60 -11.94 -5.64 -8.29
CA VAL A 60 -11.42 -6.52 -9.34
C VAL A 60 -11.45 -7.94 -8.79
N LEU A 61 -12.08 -8.85 -9.52
CA LEU A 61 -12.32 -10.23 -9.07
C LEU A 61 -11.32 -11.20 -9.70
N ALA A 62 -10.93 -12.23 -8.95
CA ALA A 62 -10.08 -13.30 -9.45
C ALA A 62 -10.77 -14.13 -10.55
N GLU A 63 -10.06 -14.39 -11.64
CA GLU A 63 -10.60 -15.16 -12.78
C GLU A 63 -10.57 -16.69 -12.54
N ALA A 64 -9.75 -17.13 -11.58
CA ALA A 64 -9.54 -18.54 -11.23
C ALA A 64 -9.31 -18.72 -9.72
N SER A 65 -9.44 -19.95 -9.25
CA SER A 65 -9.09 -20.35 -7.88
C SER A 65 -7.65 -20.88 -7.84
N GLY A 66 -6.92 -20.62 -6.75
CA GLY A 66 -5.55 -21.07 -6.56
C GLY A 66 -4.82 -20.23 -5.51
N TYR A 67 -3.54 -19.97 -5.76
CA TYR A 67 -2.72 -19.02 -5.01
C TYR A 67 -2.25 -17.91 -5.94
N VAL A 68 -2.16 -16.68 -5.44
CA VAL A 68 -1.50 -15.60 -6.18
C VAL A 68 -0.01 -15.90 -6.25
N THR A 69 0.53 -16.08 -7.45
CA THR A 69 1.94 -16.46 -7.68
C THR A 69 2.80 -15.28 -8.10
N GLU A 70 2.18 -14.23 -8.65
CA GLU A 70 2.85 -13.03 -9.14
C GLU A 70 1.89 -11.84 -9.11
N ILE A 71 2.46 -10.67 -8.87
CA ILE A 71 1.81 -9.36 -9.03
C ILE A 71 2.85 -8.44 -9.69
N VAL A 72 2.59 -7.99 -10.92
CA VAL A 72 3.46 -7.03 -11.62
C VAL A 72 3.28 -5.64 -11.00
N ALA A 73 4.19 -5.25 -10.11
CA ALA A 73 4.05 -4.05 -9.31
C ALA A 73 4.00 -2.74 -10.13
N ASP A 74 4.69 -2.69 -11.27
CA ASP A 74 4.68 -1.53 -12.17
C ASP A 74 3.29 -1.29 -12.76
N ASP A 75 2.66 -2.36 -13.26
CA ASP A 75 1.29 -2.33 -13.80
C ASP A 75 0.27 -1.93 -12.73
N ILE A 76 0.44 -2.38 -11.48
CA ILE A 76 -0.39 -1.92 -10.35
C ILE A 76 -0.20 -0.41 -10.11
N GLY A 77 1.02 0.10 -10.22
CA GLY A 77 1.32 1.53 -10.11
C GLY A 77 0.67 2.35 -11.23
N VAL A 78 0.75 1.87 -12.48
CA VAL A 78 0.11 2.49 -13.64
C VAL A 78 -1.42 2.45 -13.48
N ALA A 79 -2.00 1.34 -13.00
CA ALA A 79 -3.43 1.24 -12.74
C ALA A 79 -3.89 2.28 -11.70
N ALA A 80 -3.14 2.48 -10.62
CA ALA A 80 -3.44 3.53 -9.64
C ALA A 80 -3.34 4.94 -10.27
N MET A 81 -2.36 5.19 -11.14
CA MET A 81 -2.23 6.45 -11.87
C MET A 81 -3.45 6.69 -12.78
N LEU A 82 -3.95 5.67 -13.49
CA LEU A 82 -5.13 5.77 -14.35
C LEU A 82 -6.40 6.15 -13.55
N LEU A 83 -6.48 5.77 -12.26
CA LEU A 83 -7.56 6.17 -11.37
C LEU A 83 -7.45 7.62 -10.87
N GLY A 84 -6.30 8.27 -11.08
CA GLY A 84 -6.02 9.64 -10.65
C GLY A 84 -5.07 9.76 -9.46
N ALA A 85 -4.51 8.64 -8.96
CA ALA A 85 -3.58 8.64 -7.83
C ALA A 85 -2.15 9.10 -8.19
N GLY A 86 -1.92 9.51 -9.43
CA GLY A 86 -0.61 9.88 -9.95
C GLY A 86 -0.67 10.90 -11.07
N ARG A 87 0.50 11.28 -11.56
CA ARG A 87 0.66 12.23 -12.66
C ARG A 87 1.21 11.51 -13.89
N ALA A 88 0.44 11.51 -14.98
CA ALA A 88 0.95 11.10 -16.29
C ALA A 88 1.82 12.21 -16.92
N THR A 89 1.48 13.47 -16.63
CA THR A 89 2.22 14.66 -17.06
C THR A 89 2.43 15.62 -15.89
N LYS A 90 3.33 16.58 -16.04
CA LYS A 90 3.61 17.58 -14.99
C LYS A 90 2.35 18.39 -14.58
N GLU A 91 1.45 18.63 -15.53
CA GLU A 91 0.22 19.41 -15.35
C GLU A 91 -0.94 18.59 -14.79
N SER A 92 -0.78 17.27 -14.65
CA SER A 92 -1.82 16.38 -14.12
C SER A 92 -2.17 16.74 -12.67
N VAL A 93 -3.47 16.82 -12.38
CA VAL A 93 -4.00 17.04 -11.04
C VAL A 93 -4.27 15.69 -10.39
N ILE A 94 -3.71 15.47 -9.20
CA ILE A 94 -3.90 14.23 -8.43
C ILE A 94 -5.23 14.28 -7.70
N ASP A 95 -5.98 13.18 -7.75
CA ASP A 95 -7.08 12.89 -6.84
C ASP A 95 -6.54 12.17 -5.61
N LEU A 96 -6.47 12.88 -4.47
CA LEU A 96 -5.91 12.35 -3.22
C LEU A 96 -6.75 11.23 -2.60
N ALA A 97 -7.99 11.04 -3.07
CA ALA A 97 -8.86 9.96 -2.63
C ALA A 97 -8.81 8.73 -3.56
N ALA A 98 -8.24 8.88 -4.77
CA ALA A 98 -8.14 7.79 -5.72
C ALA A 98 -6.97 6.84 -5.37
N GLY A 99 -7.09 5.59 -5.78
CA GLY A 99 -6.04 4.60 -5.59
C GLY A 99 -6.55 3.17 -5.55
N LEU A 100 -5.70 2.29 -5.01
CA LEU A 100 -5.95 0.85 -4.94
C LEU A 100 -5.74 0.34 -3.52
N LYS A 101 -6.54 -0.64 -3.10
CA LYS A 101 -6.27 -1.48 -1.93
C LYS A 101 -6.06 -2.91 -2.39
N ILE A 102 -4.85 -3.41 -2.20
CA ILE A 102 -4.50 -4.81 -2.48
C ILE A 102 -5.11 -5.71 -1.40
N LEU A 103 -5.99 -6.62 -1.80
CA LEU A 103 -6.70 -7.55 -0.92
C LEU A 103 -6.03 -8.92 -0.88
N LYS A 104 -5.35 -9.32 -1.96
CA LYS A 104 -4.56 -10.55 -2.07
C LYS A 104 -3.13 -10.26 -2.50
N LYS A 105 -2.17 -10.75 -1.72
CA LYS A 105 -0.73 -10.67 -1.99
C LYS A 105 -0.21 -12.01 -2.52
N VAL A 106 1.01 -12.00 -3.07
CA VAL A 106 1.69 -13.23 -3.49
C VAL A 106 1.78 -14.21 -2.32
N GLY A 107 1.39 -15.46 -2.56
CA GLY A 107 1.31 -16.53 -1.57
C GLY A 107 -0.05 -16.65 -0.87
N ASP A 108 -0.98 -15.73 -1.08
CA ASP A 108 -2.34 -15.82 -0.55
C ASP A 108 -3.21 -16.77 -1.39
N PRO A 109 -4.06 -17.60 -0.76
CA PRO A 109 -5.08 -18.36 -1.48
C PRO A 109 -6.21 -17.43 -1.95
N VAL A 110 -6.78 -17.77 -3.10
CA VAL A 110 -7.89 -17.02 -3.71
C VAL A 110 -8.87 -17.96 -4.41
N GLN A 111 -10.15 -17.61 -4.40
CA GLN A 111 -11.19 -18.31 -5.16
C GLN A 111 -11.63 -17.49 -6.38
N LYS A 112 -12.04 -18.17 -7.46
CA LYS A 112 -12.68 -17.50 -8.60
C LYS A 112 -13.86 -16.65 -8.12
N GLY A 113 -13.89 -15.38 -8.53
CA GLY A 113 -14.89 -14.40 -8.13
C GLY A 113 -14.60 -13.69 -6.81
N GLU A 114 -13.52 -14.04 -6.10
CA GLU A 114 -13.09 -13.33 -4.89
C GLU A 114 -12.36 -12.03 -5.27
N ALA A 115 -12.57 -10.97 -4.49
CA ALA A 115 -11.91 -9.68 -4.72
C ALA A 115 -10.40 -9.75 -4.44
N ILE A 116 -9.58 -9.38 -5.43
CA ILE A 116 -8.11 -9.35 -5.33
C ILE A 116 -7.58 -7.93 -5.11
N VAL A 117 -8.27 -6.93 -5.66
CA VAL A 117 -7.96 -5.50 -5.51
C VAL A 117 -9.27 -4.73 -5.42
N ARG A 118 -9.30 -3.70 -4.57
CA ARG A 118 -10.36 -2.70 -4.56
C ARG A 118 -9.85 -1.38 -5.14
N MET A 119 -10.51 -0.88 -6.17
CA MET A 119 -10.21 0.40 -6.81
C MET A 119 -11.06 1.51 -6.20
N PHE A 120 -10.48 2.71 -6.10
CA PHE A 120 -11.13 3.92 -5.60
C PHE A 120 -10.92 5.06 -6.61
N ALA A 121 -11.99 5.75 -6.99
CA ALA A 121 -11.89 6.91 -7.87
C ALA A 121 -13.10 7.83 -7.71
N ASN A 122 -12.91 9.13 -7.97
CA ASN A 122 -14.04 10.06 -8.12
C ASN A 122 -14.52 10.14 -9.57
N LYS A 123 -13.62 10.44 -10.51
CA LYS A 123 -13.97 10.77 -11.91
C LYS A 123 -13.51 9.75 -12.94
N ALA A 124 -12.41 9.05 -12.67
CA ALA A 124 -11.80 8.13 -13.62
C ALA A 124 -12.73 6.96 -14.00
N ASP A 125 -12.52 6.41 -15.18
CA ASP A 125 -13.12 5.14 -15.58
C ASP A 125 -12.31 3.98 -14.99
N PHE A 126 -13.01 2.99 -14.44
CA PHE A 126 -12.38 1.81 -13.85
C PHE A 126 -11.88 0.82 -14.91
N GLY A 127 -12.51 0.77 -16.10
CA GLY A 127 -12.24 -0.27 -17.11
C GLY A 127 -10.76 -0.43 -17.50
N PRO A 128 -10.04 0.64 -17.84
CA PRO A 128 -8.62 0.55 -18.17
C PRO A 128 -7.74 0.06 -17.01
N ALA A 129 -8.02 0.51 -15.78
CA ALA A 129 -7.29 0.10 -14.58
C ALA A 129 -7.60 -1.35 -14.20
N GLU A 130 -8.87 -1.76 -14.29
CA GLU A 130 -9.32 -3.14 -14.04
C GLU A 130 -8.60 -4.14 -14.95
N LYS A 131 -8.58 -3.86 -16.25
CA LYS A 131 -7.89 -4.70 -17.23
C LYS A 131 -6.41 -4.86 -16.89
N LEU A 132 -5.74 -3.75 -16.58
CA LEU A 132 -4.31 -3.77 -16.23
C LEU A 132 -4.05 -4.55 -14.93
N ILE A 133 -4.94 -4.43 -13.94
CA ILE A 133 -4.85 -5.22 -12.69
C ILE A 133 -5.05 -6.70 -12.96
N GLN A 134 -6.00 -7.08 -13.83
CA GLN A 134 -6.20 -8.49 -14.19
C GLN A 134 -4.96 -9.07 -14.87
N GLU A 135 -4.36 -8.34 -15.81
CA GLU A 135 -3.13 -8.74 -16.51
C GLU A 135 -1.92 -8.81 -15.57
N ALA A 136 -1.89 -7.97 -14.53
CA ALA A 136 -0.80 -7.94 -13.55
C ALA A 136 -0.80 -9.12 -12.57
N TYR A 137 -1.91 -9.86 -12.44
CA TYR A 137 -2.07 -10.94 -11.47
C TYR A 137 -1.94 -12.33 -12.12
N SER A 138 -1.04 -13.15 -11.60
CA SER A 138 -0.97 -14.58 -11.92
C SER A 138 -1.53 -15.43 -10.78
N ILE A 139 -2.39 -16.39 -11.12
CA ILE A 139 -2.95 -17.38 -10.18
C ILE A 139 -2.51 -18.78 -10.59
N GLY A 140 -1.88 -19.51 -9.68
CA GLY A 140 -1.36 -20.86 -9.92
C GLY A 140 -1.78 -21.86 -8.84
N SER A 141 -1.37 -23.12 -9.02
CA SER A 141 -1.70 -24.22 -8.11
C SER A 141 -0.83 -24.29 -6.85
N GLU A 142 0.35 -23.67 -6.88
CA GLU A 142 1.34 -23.76 -5.80
C GLU A 142 1.47 -22.43 -5.05
N ARG A 143 1.59 -22.53 -3.72
CA ARG A 143 1.86 -21.38 -2.87
C ARG A 143 3.32 -20.97 -3.03
N LYS A 144 3.55 -19.68 -3.28
CA LYS A 144 4.89 -19.08 -3.34
C LYS A 144 5.24 -18.40 -2.02
N GLU A 145 6.37 -18.79 -1.43
CA GLU A 145 6.97 -18.05 -0.31
C GLU A 145 7.89 -16.96 -0.85
N ILE A 146 7.86 -15.77 -0.23
CA ILE A 146 8.63 -14.61 -0.66
C ILE A 146 9.57 -14.17 0.46
N THR A 147 10.87 -14.20 0.17
CA THR A 147 11.88 -13.56 1.00
C THR A 147 11.83 -12.06 0.79
N LEU A 148 11.41 -11.29 1.80
CA LEU A 148 11.34 -9.82 1.70
C LEU A 148 12.71 -9.14 1.92
N ILE A 149 13.50 -9.67 2.85
CA ILE A 149 14.83 -9.15 3.18
C ILE A 149 15.87 -10.19 2.74
N HIS A 150 16.49 -9.96 1.58
CA HIS A 150 17.48 -10.88 1.01
C HIS A 150 18.85 -10.79 1.69
N GLY A 151 19.17 -9.64 2.27
CA GLY A 151 20.43 -9.39 2.95
C GLY A 151 20.44 -8.00 3.58
N ILE A 152 21.41 -7.77 4.46
CA ILE A 152 21.68 -6.48 5.08
C ILE A 152 23.15 -6.18 4.80
N ILE A 153 23.43 -5.07 4.12
CA ILE A 153 24.80 -4.61 3.83
C ILE A 153 25.14 -3.59 4.90
N THR A 154 26.16 -3.88 5.70
CA THR A 154 26.56 -3.08 6.87
C THR A 154 27.96 -2.47 6.73
N ASP A 155 28.70 -2.88 5.71
CA ASP A 155 30.10 -2.55 5.41
C ASP A 155 30.40 -2.79 3.92
#